data_AF-A0A6A5EEG9-F1
#
_entry.id   AF-A0A6A5EEG9-F1
#
_cell.length_a   1.000
_cell.length_b   1.000
_cell.length_c   1.000
_cell.angle_alpha   90.00
_cell.angle_beta   90.00
_cell.angle_gamma   90.00
#
_symmetry.space_group_name_H-M   'P 1'
#
loop_
_entity.id
_entity.type
_entity.pdbx_description
1 polymer ?
#
loop_
_entity_poly.entity_id
_entity_poly.type
_entity_poly.pdbx_seq_one_letter_code
_entity_poly.pdbx_strand_id
1 'polypeptide(L)'
;MKKAISRIEPLAAGTMTGLAIKIAVNEAFTEESGARPRSRKITKVAIIVTDGRPQDQVEEVSAAARASGIEIYAVGVDRADMRSLQLMASIPLEDHVFYVETYGVIEKLTSKFRETLCGLDPCAMGHDCEHICVNSNASYYCKCRNDYILNADKKTCSLKQMKAVVVEDPCKCEARLAFQKQTQAAIQQLTAKHILPVISDGRHFIINSTFR
;
A
#
# COMPACT_ATOMS: atom_id res chain seq x y z
N MET A 1 -17.42 13.87 1.77
CA MET A 1 -18.15 13.33 2.95
C MET A 1 -18.24 14.33 4.10
N LYS A 2 -17.14 14.77 4.73
CA LYS A 2 -17.19 15.72 5.88
C LYS A 2 -18.03 16.99 5.64
N LYS A 3 -17.88 17.61 4.47
CA LYS A 3 -18.66 18.80 4.06
C LYS A 3 -20.16 18.55 3.84
N ALA A 4 -20.56 17.29 3.56
CA ALA A 4 -21.96 16.93 3.38
C ALA A 4 -22.64 16.70 4.73
N ILE A 5 -21.94 16.08 5.68
CA ILE A 5 -22.44 15.86 7.05
C ILE A 5 -22.70 17.20 7.76
N SER A 6 -21.83 18.18 7.59
CA SER A 6 -21.99 19.51 8.21
C SER A 6 -23.18 20.32 7.68
N ARG A 7 -23.88 19.83 6.65
CA ARG A 7 -25.04 20.50 6.02
C ARG A 7 -26.36 19.76 6.28
N ILE A 8 -26.34 18.71 7.10
CA ILE A 8 -27.56 17.99 7.46
C ILE A 8 -28.36 18.89 8.40
N GLU A 9 -29.60 19.20 8.01
CA GLU A 9 -30.54 19.93 8.84
C GLU A 9 -31.34 18.95 9.71
N PRO A 10 -31.42 19.17 11.04
CA PRO A 10 -32.26 18.35 11.90
C PRO A 10 -33.72 18.46 11.48
N LEU A 11 -34.38 17.31 11.30
CA LEU A 11 -35.81 17.27 11.06
C LEU A 11 -36.53 17.40 12.41
N ALA A 12 -37.42 18.38 12.55
CA ALA A 12 -38.20 18.61 13.77
C ALA A 12 -39.41 17.66 13.89
N ALA A 13 -39.22 16.38 13.58
CA ALA A 13 -40.26 15.35 13.58
C ALA A 13 -40.04 14.33 14.71
N GLY A 14 -41.03 13.46 14.93
CA GLY A 14 -40.95 12.37 15.91
C GLY A 14 -39.92 11.29 15.56
N THR A 15 -39.71 10.37 16.50
CA THR A 15 -38.71 9.28 16.37
C THR A 15 -39.29 8.07 15.64
N MET A 16 -39.47 8.18 14.33
CA MET A 16 -39.96 7.07 13.47
C MET A 16 -38.81 6.17 13.00
N THR A 17 -38.17 5.47 13.93
CA THR A 17 -36.97 4.67 13.64
C THR A 17 -37.26 3.49 12.73
N GLY A 18 -38.42 2.84 12.86
CA GLY A 18 -38.80 1.70 12.03
C GLY A 18 -38.96 2.09 10.56
N LEU A 19 -39.64 3.21 10.30
CA LEU A 19 -39.75 3.79 8.95
C LEU A 19 -38.38 4.19 8.39
N ALA A 20 -37.52 4.80 9.22
CA ALA A 20 -36.17 5.17 8.81
C ALA A 20 -35.34 3.95 8.36
N ILE A 21 -35.42 2.83 9.10
CA ILE A 21 -34.76 1.57 8.72
C ILE A 21 -35.33 1.06 7.39
N LYS A 22 -36.66 1.04 7.23
CA LYS A 22 -37.32 0.59 6.00
C LYS A 22 -36.89 1.40 4.78
N ILE A 23 -36.85 2.72 4.90
CA ILE A 23 -36.37 3.63 3.84
C ILE A 23 -34.90 3.35 3.54
N ALA A 24 -34.05 3.24 4.57
CA ALA A 24 -32.63 2.96 4.38
C ALA A 24 -32.40 1.64 3.62
N VAL A 25 -33.16 0.59 3.92
CA VAL A 25 -33.08 -0.71 3.21
C VAL A 25 -33.49 -0.55 1.74
N ASN A 26 -34.58 0.16 1.48
CA ASN A 26 -35.18 0.26 0.16
C ASN A 26 -34.49 1.26 -0.77
N GLU A 27 -33.83 2.27 -0.21
CA GLU A 27 -33.21 3.34 -0.99
C GLU A 27 -31.69 3.31 -0.86
N ALA A 28 -31.16 3.41 0.35
CA ALA A 28 -29.71 3.55 0.56
C ALA A 28 -28.90 2.26 0.38
N PHE A 29 -29.45 1.11 0.75
CA PHE A 29 -28.75 -0.19 0.65
C PHE A 29 -28.91 -0.90 -0.70
N THR A 30 -29.37 -0.17 -1.72
CA THR A 30 -29.52 -0.65 -3.11
C THR A 30 -28.23 -0.48 -3.92
N GLU A 31 -28.00 -1.37 -4.88
CA GLU A 31 -26.84 -1.28 -5.77
C GLU A 31 -26.91 0.00 -6.64
N GLU A 32 -28.12 0.43 -7.00
CA GLU A 32 -28.38 1.68 -7.73
C GLU A 32 -27.91 2.91 -6.94
N SER A 33 -28.07 2.89 -5.62
CA SER A 33 -27.56 3.94 -4.72
C SER A 33 -26.08 3.76 -4.34
N GLY A 34 -25.37 2.84 -5.00
CA GLY A 34 -23.94 2.61 -4.81
C GLY A 34 -23.59 1.58 -3.73
N ALA A 35 -24.57 0.84 -3.20
CA ALA A 35 -24.27 -0.28 -2.32
C ALA A 35 -23.51 -1.37 -3.10
N ARG A 36 -22.50 -1.96 -2.45
CA ARG A 36 -21.67 -2.98 -3.10
C ARG A 36 -22.50 -4.26 -3.34
N PRO A 37 -22.33 -4.92 -4.49
CA PRO A 37 -23.09 -6.14 -4.81
C PRO A 37 -22.81 -7.28 -3.84
N ARG A 38 -23.81 -8.14 -3.63
CA ARG A 38 -23.69 -9.32 -2.75
C ARG A 38 -22.56 -10.28 -3.17
N SER A 39 -22.25 -10.34 -4.47
CA SER A 39 -21.17 -11.17 -5.02
C SER A 39 -19.77 -10.85 -4.46
N ARG A 40 -19.54 -9.62 -3.99
CA ARG A 40 -18.26 -9.21 -3.39
C ARG A 40 -18.08 -9.67 -1.95
N LYS A 41 -19.11 -10.27 -1.31
CA LYS A 41 -19.11 -10.72 0.09
C LYS A 41 -18.66 -9.62 1.07
N ILE A 42 -19.08 -8.38 0.82
CA ILE A 42 -18.79 -7.27 1.73
C ILE A 42 -20.04 -6.96 2.53
N THR A 43 -19.90 -6.98 3.86
CA THR A 43 -20.99 -6.71 4.80
C THR A 43 -21.52 -5.28 4.64
N LYS A 44 -22.85 -5.15 4.67
CA LYS A 44 -23.54 -3.87 4.73
C LYS A 44 -23.75 -3.54 6.20
N VAL A 45 -23.40 -2.33 6.62
CA VAL A 45 -23.48 -1.92 8.03
C VAL A 45 -24.40 -0.73 8.16
N ALA A 46 -25.33 -0.80 9.10
CA ALA A 46 -26.21 0.30 9.50
C ALA A 46 -25.91 0.69 10.95
N ILE A 47 -25.63 1.97 11.19
CA ILE A 47 -25.43 2.53 12.54
C ILE A 47 -26.65 3.39 12.86
N ILE A 48 -27.44 2.97 13.85
CA ILE A 48 -28.63 3.66 14.30
C ILE A 48 -28.28 4.42 15.57
N VAL A 49 -28.37 5.75 15.53
CA VAL A 49 -28.15 6.61 16.71
C VAL A 49 -29.50 7.21 17.11
N THR A 50 -29.91 7.02 18.36
CA THR A 50 -31.18 7.57 18.88
C THR A 50 -31.03 7.96 20.36
N ASP A 51 -31.74 9.00 20.77
CA ASP A 51 -31.76 9.54 22.12
C ASP A 51 -33.07 9.28 22.88
N GLY A 52 -33.98 8.50 22.28
CA GLY A 52 -35.31 8.26 22.83
C GLY A 52 -35.94 6.95 22.37
N ARG A 53 -37.21 6.77 22.73
CA ARG A 53 -37.98 5.59 22.36
C ARG A 53 -38.62 5.78 20.97
N PRO A 54 -38.49 4.80 20.06
CA PRO A 54 -39.21 4.81 18.79
C PRO A 54 -40.72 4.91 19.00
N GLN A 55 -41.38 5.69 18.14
CA GLN A 55 -42.84 5.86 18.13
C GLN A 55 -43.56 4.86 17.22
N ASP A 56 -42.80 4.02 16.52
CA ASP A 56 -43.25 2.99 15.59
C ASP A 56 -42.64 1.62 15.93
N GLN A 57 -43.05 0.58 15.20
CA GLN A 57 -42.54 -0.78 15.39
C GLN A 57 -41.17 -0.96 14.72
N VAL A 58 -40.18 -1.39 15.50
CA VAL A 58 -38.80 -1.58 15.03
C VAL A 58 -38.40 -3.04 14.84
N GLU A 59 -39.01 -3.98 15.58
CA GLU A 59 -38.57 -5.37 15.63
C GLU A 59 -38.63 -6.07 14.27
N GLU A 60 -39.78 -6.04 13.60
CA GLU A 60 -39.99 -6.73 12.32
C GLU A 60 -39.14 -6.13 11.20
N VAL A 61 -39.07 -4.81 11.12
CA VAL A 61 -38.28 -4.10 10.09
C VAL A 61 -36.78 -4.30 10.29
N SER A 62 -36.30 -4.31 11.54
CA SER A 62 -34.91 -4.63 11.85
C SER A 62 -34.59 -6.09 11.57
N ALA A 63 -35.51 -7.02 11.87
CA ALA A 63 -35.33 -8.42 11.53
C ALA A 63 -35.23 -8.64 10.01
N ALA A 64 -36.07 -7.99 9.22
CA ALA A 64 -36.01 -8.02 7.76
C ALA A 64 -34.69 -7.43 7.22
N ALA A 65 -34.25 -6.30 7.79
CA ALA A 65 -32.96 -5.69 7.44
C ALA A 65 -31.79 -6.64 7.74
N ARG A 66 -31.76 -7.27 8.92
CA ARG A 66 -30.73 -8.28 9.28
C ARG A 66 -30.76 -9.48 8.33
N ALA A 67 -31.94 -10.01 8.04
CA ALA A 67 -32.11 -11.12 7.08
C ALA A 67 -31.64 -10.77 5.66
N SER A 68 -31.63 -9.48 5.31
CA SER A 68 -31.10 -9.01 4.02
C SER A 68 -29.56 -8.91 3.97
N GLY A 69 -28.88 -9.23 5.08
CA GLY A 69 -27.41 -9.17 5.21
C GLY A 69 -26.90 -7.80 5.65
N ILE A 70 -27.73 -7.01 6.33
CA ILE A 70 -27.33 -5.73 6.93
C ILE A 70 -27.06 -5.96 8.42
N GLU A 71 -25.84 -5.67 8.85
CA GLU A 71 -25.41 -5.69 10.24
C GLU A 71 -25.77 -4.36 10.90
N ILE A 72 -26.56 -4.41 11.97
CA ILE A 72 -27.12 -3.24 12.64
C ILE A 72 -26.43 -3.03 13.98
N TYR A 73 -25.85 -1.84 14.15
CA TYR A 73 -25.31 -1.35 15.41
C TYR A 73 -26.25 -0.27 15.97
N ALA A 74 -26.71 -0.44 17.20
CA ALA A 74 -27.62 0.49 17.86
C ALA A 74 -26.88 1.28 18.94
N VAL A 75 -26.94 2.61 18.84
CA VAL A 75 -26.31 3.54 19.76
C VAL A 75 -27.39 4.38 20.43
N GLY A 76 -27.60 4.14 21.72
CA GLY A 76 -28.45 4.94 22.58
C GLY A 76 -27.69 6.10 23.20
N VAL A 77 -28.26 7.30 23.15
CA VAL A 77 -27.74 8.49 23.84
C VAL A 77 -28.72 8.93 24.93
N ASP A 78 -28.25 9.30 26.12
CA ASP A 78 -29.06 9.83 27.24
C ASP A 78 -30.32 8.98 27.55
N ARG A 79 -31.51 9.33 27.06
CA ARG A 79 -32.78 8.67 27.41
C ARG A 79 -33.21 7.54 26.47
N ALA A 80 -32.28 7.00 25.69
CA ALA A 80 -32.58 5.93 24.76
C ALA A 80 -33.12 4.67 25.46
N ASP A 81 -34.16 4.08 24.87
CA ASP A 81 -34.79 2.87 25.41
C ASP A 81 -33.97 1.62 25.05
N MET A 82 -33.32 1.02 26.05
CA MET A 82 -32.44 -0.14 25.88
C MET A 82 -33.13 -1.34 25.20
N ARG A 83 -34.41 -1.57 25.52
CA ARG A 83 -35.18 -2.67 24.91
C ARG A 83 -35.31 -2.46 23.41
N SER A 84 -35.66 -1.25 22.99
CA SER A 84 -35.77 -0.89 21.57
C SER A 84 -34.42 -1.02 20.85
N LEU A 85 -33.31 -0.60 21.49
CA LEU A 85 -31.96 -0.76 20.92
C LEU A 85 -31.62 -2.24 20.69
N GLN A 86 -31.92 -3.11 21.64
CA GLN A 86 -31.68 -4.55 21.53
C GLN A 86 -32.53 -5.22 20.44
N LEU A 87 -33.79 -4.81 20.26
CA LEU A 87 -34.64 -5.33 19.21
C LEU A 87 -34.12 -4.95 17.80
N MET A 88 -33.47 -3.79 17.69
CA MET A 88 -32.89 -3.32 16.42
C MET A 88 -31.53 -3.93 16.11
N ALA A 89 -30.66 -4.03 17.11
CA ALA A 89 -29.27 -4.46 16.94
C ALA A 89 -29.13 -5.89 16.40
N SER A 90 -27.96 -6.18 15.83
CA SER A 90 -27.57 -7.54 15.47
C SER A 90 -27.01 -8.31 16.69
N ILE A 91 -26.91 -9.63 16.55
CA ILE A 91 -26.36 -10.51 17.59
C ILE A 91 -24.86 -10.72 17.27
N PRO A 92 -23.97 -10.75 18.27
CA PRO A 92 -24.23 -10.65 19.71
C PRO A 92 -24.44 -9.21 20.21
N LEU A 93 -25.33 -9.04 21.20
CA LEU A 93 -25.78 -7.70 21.64
C LEU A 93 -24.65 -6.88 22.29
N GLU A 94 -23.72 -7.53 22.98
CA GLU A 94 -22.54 -6.92 23.60
C GLU A 94 -21.60 -6.21 22.61
N ASP A 95 -21.66 -6.61 21.34
CA ASP A 95 -20.86 -6.01 20.27
C ASP A 95 -21.64 -5.00 19.44
N HIS A 96 -22.97 -5.04 19.50
CA HIS A 96 -23.84 -4.26 18.61
C HIS A 96 -24.73 -3.24 19.32
N VAL A 97 -24.83 -3.27 20.65
CA VAL A 97 -25.59 -2.30 21.44
C VAL A 97 -24.63 -1.46 22.26
N PHE A 98 -24.73 -0.15 22.08
CA PHE A 98 -23.97 0.83 22.82
C PHE A 98 -24.89 1.82 23.46
N TYR A 99 -24.58 2.18 24.70
CA TYR A 99 -25.28 3.23 25.42
C TYR A 99 -24.26 4.25 25.92
N VAL A 100 -24.53 5.52 25.64
CA VAL A 100 -23.66 6.63 26.00
C VAL A 100 -24.47 7.73 26.68
N GLU A 101 -23.91 8.32 27.73
CA GLU A 101 -24.60 9.39 28.46
C GLU A 101 -24.65 10.70 27.68
N THR A 102 -23.64 10.97 26.84
CA THR A 102 -23.57 12.19 26.01
C THR A 102 -23.00 11.89 24.62
N TYR A 103 -23.32 12.74 23.65
CA TYR A 103 -22.79 12.65 22.28
C TYR A 103 -21.25 12.75 22.22
N GLY A 104 -20.59 13.35 23.22
CA GLY A 104 -19.12 13.42 23.29
C GLY A 104 -18.46 12.05 23.53
N VAL A 105 -19.20 11.07 24.03
CA VAL A 105 -18.70 9.71 24.27
C VAL A 105 -18.74 8.85 22.99
N ILE A 106 -19.35 9.33 21.91
CA ILE A 106 -19.35 8.67 20.59
C ILE A 106 -17.92 8.51 20.04
N GLU A 107 -16.95 9.31 20.49
CA GLU A 107 -15.54 9.11 20.16
C GLU A 107 -15.00 7.75 20.63
N LYS A 108 -15.45 7.24 21.79
CA LYS A 108 -15.09 5.89 22.26
C LYS A 108 -15.66 4.80 21.37
N LEU A 109 -16.86 5.03 20.83
CA LEU A 109 -17.45 4.13 19.84
C LEU A 109 -16.64 4.11 18.56
N THR A 110 -16.09 5.27 18.14
CA THR A 110 -15.26 5.36 16.94
C THR A 110 -14.02 4.46 17.02
N SER A 111 -13.39 4.34 18.20
CA SER A 111 -12.27 3.40 18.39
C SER A 111 -12.71 1.94 18.23
N LYS A 112 -13.81 1.54 18.87
CA LYS A 112 -14.34 0.17 18.77
C LYS A 112 -14.78 -0.14 17.33
N PHE A 113 -15.47 0.79 16.66
CA PHE A 113 -15.84 0.67 15.26
C PHE A 113 -14.63 0.60 14.33
N ARG A 114 -13.55 1.33 14.60
CA ARG A 114 -12.32 1.23 13.81
C ARG A 114 -11.71 -0.17 13.93
N GLU A 115 -11.67 -0.72 15.13
CA GLU A 115 -11.18 -2.09 15.38
C GLU A 115 -12.06 -3.14 14.70
N THR A 116 -13.39 -3.01 14.79
CA THR A 116 -14.34 -3.98 14.23
C THR A 116 -14.51 -3.85 12.71
N LEU A 117 -14.62 -2.64 12.16
CA LEU A 117 -15.01 -2.39 10.77
C LEU A 117 -13.82 -2.17 9.81
N CYS A 118 -12.71 -1.60 10.29
CA CYS A 118 -11.55 -1.37 9.43
C CYS A 118 -10.61 -2.59 9.36
N GLY A 119 -10.93 -3.66 10.10
CA GLY A 119 -10.03 -4.79 10.30
C GLY A 119 -8.90 -4.42 11.23
N LEU A 120 -8.48 -5.37 12.06
CA LEU A 120 -7.21 -5.28 12.76
C LEU A 120 -6.13 -4.97 11.72
N ASP A 121 -5.34 -3.91 11.91
CA ASP A 121 -4.14 -3.64 11.12
C ASP A 121 -3.01 -4.46 11.75
N PRO A 122 -2.72 -5.68 11.26
CA PRO A 122 -1.77 -6.55 11.94
C PRO A 122 -0.34 -6.01 11.80
N CYS A 123 -0.10 -5.13 10.82
CA CYS A 123 1.16 -4.39 10.73
C CYS A 123 1.28 -3.31 11.82
N ALA A 124 0.20 -2.63 12.20
CA ALA A 124 0.22 -1.60 13.25
C ALA A 124 0.29 -2.16 14.68
N MET A 125 -0.16 -3.40 14.89
CA MET A 125 -0.12 -4.07 16.21
C MET A 125 1.25 -4.69 16.55
N GLY A 126 2.23 -4.58 15.65
CA GLY A 126 3.55 -5.20 15.78
C GLY A 126 3.68 -6.43 14.90
N HIS A 127 4.70 -6.42 14.03
CA HIS A 127 4.98 -7.47 13.06
C HIS A 127 6.47 -7.84 13.08
N ASP A 128 6.82 -8.99 12.50
CA ASP A 128 8.19 -9.49 12.42
C ASP A 128 8.80 -9.41 11.01
N CYS A 129 8.17 -8.69 10.08
CA CYS A 129 8.76 -8.40 8.78
C CYS A 129 10.03 -7.56 8.91
N GLU A 130 11.11 -7.98 8.25
CA GLU A 130 12.39 -7.24 8.21
C GLU A 130 12.25 -5.91 7.45
N HIS A 131 11.46 -5.88 6.37
CA HIS A 131 11.34 -4.70 5.51
C HIS A 131 9.93 -4.10 5.47
N ILE A 132 9.01 -4.69 4.71
CA ILE A 132 7.68 -4.12 4.45
C ILE A 132 6.65 -5.11 4.94
N CYS A 133 5.76 -4.68 5.83
CA CYS A 133 4.59 -5.42 6.21
C CYS A 133 3.38 -4.99 5.35
N VAL A 134 2.60 -5.94 4.87
CA VAL A 134 1.39 -5.69 4.08
C VAL A 134 0.20 -6.37 4.72
N ASN A 135 -0.81 -5.57 5.06
CA ASN A 135 -2.07 -6.06 5.64
C ASN A 135 -2.83 -6.97 4.66
N SER A 136 -3.38 -8.06 5.19
CA SER A 136 -4.19 -9.03 4.46
C SER A 136 -5.33 -9.53 5.32
N ASN A 137 -6.52 -8.95 5.15
CA ASN A 137 -7.71 -9.24 5.96
C ASN A 137 -7.42 -9.26 7.48
N ALA A 138 -7.29 -10.45 8.07
CA ALA A 138 -7.02 -10.67 9.50
C ALA A 138 -5.55 -11.04 9.82
N SER A 139 -4.65 -11.02 8.82
CA SER A 139 -3.22 -11.32 8.96
C SER A 139 -2.38 -10.30 8.19
N TYR A 140 -1.07 -10.53 8.16
CA TYR A 140 -0.15 -9.78 7.32
C TYR A 140 0.78 -10.73 6.56
N TYR A 141 1.44 -10.21 5.56
CA TYR A 141 2.55 -10.87 4.90
C TYR A 141 3.67 -9.88 4.62
N CYS A 142 4.90 -10.37 4.58
CA CYS A 142 6.06 -9.53 4.38
C CYS A 142 6.41 -9.39 2.91
N LYS A 143 6.90 -8.21 2.54
CA LYS A 143 7.52 -7.90 1.25
C LYS A 143 8.89 -7.29 1.47
N CYS A 144 9.76 -7.44 0.48
CA CYS A 144 11.07 -6.83 0.48
C CYS A 144 11.11 -5.58 -0.39
N ARG A 145 12.02 -4.65 -0.07
CA ARG A 145 12.35 -3.51 -0.94
C ARG A 145 12.96 -3.98 -2.26
N ASN A 146 13.06 -3.08 -3.24
CA ASN A 146 13.74 -3.38 -4.49
C ASN A 146 15.16 -3.91 -4.22
N ASP A 147 15.58 -4.86 -5.05
CA ASP A 147 16.86 -5.57 -4.94
C ASP A 147 16.99 -6.59 -3.81
N TYR A 148 15.89 -6.93 -3.12
CA TYR A 148 15.84 -8.02 -2.14
C TYR A 148 14.81 -9.10 -2.52
N ILE A 149 15.02 -10.32 -2.02
CA ILE A 149 14.16 -11.50 -2.17
C ILE A 149 13.72 -11.93 -0.76
N LEU A 150 12.43 -12.23 -0.62
CA LEU A 150 11.88 -12.75 0.63
C LEU A 150 12.36 -14.18 0.86
N ASN A 151 12.92 -14.44 2.03
CA ASN A 151 13.46 -15.73 2.41
C ASN A 151 12.34 -16.75 2.69
N ALA A 152 12.74 -18.02 2.84
CA ALA A 152 11.81 -19.13 3.07
C ALA A 152 11.02 -19.00 4.38
N ASP A 153 11.53 -18.24 5.35
CA ASP A 153 10.84 -17.89 6.59
C ASP A 153 9.66 -16.92 6.41
N LYS A 154 9.52 -16.35 5.20
CA LYS A 154 8.51 -15.34 4.81
C LYS A 154 8.58 -14.04 5.62
N LYS A 155 9.70 -13.77 6.28
CA LYS A 155 9.90 -12.64 7.20
C LYS A 155 11.14 -11.82 6.87
N THR A 156 12.25 -12.51 6.57
CA THR A 156 13.54 -11.89 6.29
C THR A 156 13.78 -11.72 4.79
N CYS A 157 14.69 -10.82 4.43
CA CYS A 157 14.96 -10.37 3.08
C CYS A 157 16.45 -10.46 2.78
N SER A 158 16.83 -11.18 1.73
CA SER A 158 18.22 -11.24 1.27
C SER A 158 18.41 -10.49 -0.03
N LEU A 159 19.55 -9.83 -0.21
CA LEU A 159 19.89 -9.16 -1.47
C LEU A 159 19.73 -10.15 -2.62
N LYS A 160 19.01 -9.74 -3.68
CA LYS A 160 19.09 -10.39 -4.98
C LYS A 160 20.56 -10.48 -5.27
N GLN A 161 21.11 -11.68 -5.32
CA GLN A 161 22.46 -11.87 -5.82
C GLN A 161 22.44 -11.35 -7.26
N MET A 162 22.80 -10.08 -7.43
CA MET A 162 23.43 -9.63 -8.64
C MET A 162 24.71 -10.46 -8.64
N LYS A 163 24.68 -11.59 -9.34
CA LYS A 163 25.91 -12.13 -9.90
C LYS A 163 26.46 -10.94 -10.68
N ALA A 164 27.39 -10.22 -10.07
CA ALA A 164 28.36 -9.45 -10.80
C ALA A 164 29.05 -10.52 -11.66
N VAL A 165 28.47 -10.78 -12.84
CA VAL A 165 29.27 -11.24 -13.94
C VAL A 165 30.23 -10.09 -14.10
N VAL A 166 31.42 -10.26 -13.53
CA VAL A 166 32.60 -9.57 -14.01
C VAL A 166 32.64 -10.00 -15.46
N VAL A 167 32.03 -9.20 -16.32
CA VAL A 167 32.28 -9.28 -17.74
C VAL A 167 33.74 -8.87 -17.80
N GLU A 168 34.63 -9.86 -17.86
CA GLU A 168 35.99 -9.59 -18.32
C GLU A 168 35.84 -9.05 -19.73
N ASP A 169 35.89 -7.73 -19.84
CA ASP A 169 35.84 -7.02 -21.10
C ASP A 169 37.08 -7.48 -21.90
N PRO A 170 36.91 -8.12 -23.08
CA PRO A 170 38.00 -8.72 -23.84
C PRO A 170 38.99 -7.70 -24.44
N CYS A 171 38.81 -6.40 -24.18
CA CYS A 171 39.71 -5.35 -24.62
C CYS A 171 40.83 -5.06 -23.59
N LYS A 172 41.86 -5.90 -23.54
CA LYS A 172 43.12 -5.54 -22.88
C LYS A 172 43.93 -4.55 -23.72
N CYS A 173 44.02 -3.30 -23.26
CA CYS A 173 45.02 -2.32 -23.73
C CYS A 173 46.45 -2.85 -23.66
N GLU A 174 46.72 -3.82 -22.77
CA GLU A 174 48.05 -4.41 -22.55
C GLU A 174 48.64 -5.02 -23.83
N ALA A 175 47.83 -5.73 -24.62
CA ALA A 175 48.30 -6.35 -25.86
C ALA A 175 48.65 -5.29 -26.94
N ARG A 176 47.84 -4.23 -27.04
CA ARG A 176 48.11 -3.11 -27.96
C ARG A 176 49.33 -2.30 -27.50
N LEU A 177 49.47 -2.05 -26.20
CA LEU A 177 50.62 -1.35 -25.63
C LEU A 177 51.92 -2.15 -25.82
N ALA A 178 51.88 -3.47 -25.64
CA ALA A 178 53.01 -4.35 -25.88
C ALA A 178 53.44 -4.35 -27.36
N PHE A 179 52.48 -4.46 -28.28
CA PHE A 179 52.75 -4.38 -29.72
C PHE A 179 53.30 -3.01 -30.13
N GLN A 180 52.74 -1.93 -29.59
CA GLN A 180 53.18 -0.57 -29.88
C GLN A 180 54.61 -0.35 -29.36
N LYS A 181 54.94 -0.86 -28.17
CA LYS A 181 56.30 -0.81 -27.59
C LYS A 181 57.30 -1.63 -28.41
N GLN A 182 56.92 -2.82 -28.88
CA GLN A 182 57.77 -3.64 -29.78
C GLN A 182 58.01 -2.96 -31.12
N THR A 183 56.95 -2.44 -31.74
CA THR A 183 57.06 -1.74 -33.03
C THR A 183 57.96 -0.52 -32.91
N GLN A 184 57.85 0.24 -31.82
CA GLN A 184 58.68 1.42 -31.58
C GLN A 184 60.15 1.06 -31.35
N ALA A 185 60.44 -0.02 -30.63
CA ALA A 185 61.80 -0.52 -30.45
C ALA A 185 62.42 -1.02 -31.77
N ALA A 186 61.65 -1.73 -32.59
CA ALA A 186 62.10 -2.22 -33.89
C ALA A 186 62.39 -1.05 -34.86
N ILE A 187 61.51 -0.04 -34.89
CA ILE A 187 61.73 1.18 -35.69
C ILE A 187 62.99 1.91 -35.21
N GLN A 188 63.19 2.07 -33.90
CA GLN A 188 64.40 2.72 -33.36
C GLN A 188 65.68 2.00 -33.78
N GLN A 189 65.69 0.67 -33.76
CA GLN A 189 66.83 -0.12 -34.23
C GLN A 189 67.06 0.03 -35.74
N LEU A 190 66.00 0.07 -36.54
CA LEU A 190 66.10 0.30 -37.98
C LEU A 190 66.66 1.69 -38.29
N THR A 191 66.19 2.73 -37.59
CA THR A 191 66.70 4.09 -37.74
C THR A 191 68.16 4.21 -37.32
N ALA A 192 68.57 3.58 -36.20
CA ALA A 192 69.96 3.63 -35.73
C ALA A 192 70.93 2.85 -36.63
N LYS A 193 70.43 1.82 -37.34
CA LYS A 193 71.26 0.94 -38.17
C LYS A 193 71.38 1.39 -39.63
N HIS A 194 70.40 2.13 -40.17
CA HIS A 194 70.36 2.48 -41.59
C HIS A 194 70.25 3.99 -41.88
N ILE A 195 70.03 4.83 -40.87
CA ILE A 195 69.99 6.29 -41.02
C ILE A 195 71.17 6.87 -40.25
N LEU A 196 72.20 7.32 -40.95
CA LEU A 196 73.30 8.07 -40.34
C LEU A 196 72.74 9.35 -39.71
N PRO A 197 73.18 9.75 -38.50
CA PRO A 197 72.76 11.02 -37.92
C PRO A 197 73.21 12.14 -38.86
N VAL A 198 72.25 12.93 -39.37
CA VAL A 198 72.56 14.16 -40.11
C VAL A 198 73.13 15.14 -39.10
N ILE A 199 74.47 15.19 -39.03
CA ILE A 199 75.18 16.24 -38.32
C ILE A 199 74.94 17.52 -39.14
N SER A 200 74.08 18.39 -38.65
CA SER A 200 73.89 19.72 -39.21
C SER A 200 75.09 20.58 -38.86
N ASP A 201 76.11 20.58 -39.71
CA ASP A 201 77.09 21.66 -39.72
C ASP A 201 76.90 22.49 -40.99
N GLY A 202 76.97 23.80 -40.83
CA GLY A 202 76.51 24.76 -41.83
C GLY A 202 77.30 24.68 -43.14
N ARG A 203 76.53 24.60 -44.24
CA ARG A 203 76.90 24.75 -45.67
C ARG A 203 77.39 23.47 -46.37
N HIS A 204 76.71 23.18 -47.48
CA HIS A 204 76.93 22.14 -48.49
C HIS A 204 76.54 20.69 -48.14
N PHE A 205 75.45 20.22 -48.78
CA PHE A 205 75.13 18.79 -48.87
C PHE A 205 75.76 18.22 -50.15
N ILE A 206 76.79 17.39 -49.99
CA ILE A 206 77.29 16.50 -51.05
C ILE A 206 76.49 15.19 -50.95
N ILE A 207 75.72 14.88 -51.99
CA ILE A 207 75.08 13.58 -52.17
C ILE A 207 76.13 12.64 -52.77
N ASN A 208 76.74 11.77 -51.97
CA ASN A 208 77.64 10.75 -52.50
C ASN A 208 76.85 9.46 -52.75
N SER A 209 76.68 9.17 -54.03
CA SER A 209 76.19 7.90 -54.55
C SER A 209 77.26 6.82 -54.36
N THR A 210 76.86 5.59 -54.03
CA THR A 210 77.58 4.41 -54.56
C THR A 210 76.70 3.16 -54.57
N PHE A 211 76.61 2.61 -55.78
CA PHE A 211 76.06 1.33 -56.20
C PHE A 211 76.56 0.13 -55.37
N ARG A 212 75.69 -0.87 -55.16
CA ARG A 212 75.66 -2.08 -56.01
C ARG A 212 74.34 -2.83 -55.89
#